data_AF-A0A3A9F5F0-F1
#
_entry.id   AF-A0A3A9F5F0-F1
#
_cell.length_a   1.000
_cell.length_b   1.000
_cell.length_c   1.000
_cell.angle_alpha   90.00
_cell.angle_beta   90.00
_cell.angle_gamma   90.00
#
_symmetry.space_group_name_H-M   'P 1'
#
loop_
_entity.id
_entity.type
_entity.pdbx_description
1 polymer ?
#
loop_
_entity_poly.entity_id
_entity_poly.type
_entity_poly.pdbx_seq_one_letter_code
_entity_poly.pdbx_strand_id
1 'polypeptide(L)'
;MAYTYLSCFFIYAFLGWCGEVVYAAAIEKRFVNRGFLNGPVCPIYGLGVVLIAFFMRPFQGSLAALMIGSMILGSALEWAAGYLLEKIFRQKWWDYSNEPHNLNGYICLRFSVLWGFAGAVVVRFVVPATSHLVNLIPRPMGWGLLAVLSGLLLSDLVVTVVAIIGLNRKLKMLEFVSERLRVGSDKLGEDLFRHTASAHKRAEVLQMDAEKLREKYEQSLRSNLLHRRLLKAFPDLRSLRHNEQLEALQESLDVFRRKSKDAIRRRNEAAEAAYEEHLAPGQEKPFAYLICYEKLFWIFMAGNVVGWFLETVYALIMPPHHFELRVSVVIGPFILVYGFGAVAITLFLRRMYNQRDVLIFITSMVVGASFEYLCSLFQQVAFGSVSWEYSDSLLNVGGRTNLMYSVFWGVLGLVWVKDLYPIVSRKLEQVPKKLGRPLTVVFTLFMVFDIALSAGAVFRQYERINEVPATNSLQAFFDWVYPDEVLRVIYPHMQFVGRPEPPAQLFTEEEVLSTHMSRELVP
;
A
#
# COMPACT_ATOMS: atom_id res chain seq x y z
N MET A 1 3.21 -5.77 40.59
CA MET A 1 2.24 -6.86 40.36
C MET A 1 1.16 -6.42 39.38
N ALA A 2 0.25 -5.52 39.75
CA ALA A 2 -0.82 -5.05 38.85
C ALA A 2 -0.30 -4.45 37.53
N TYR A 3 0.69 -3.57 37.60
CA TYR A 3 1.37 -2.99 36.43
C TYR A 3 1.86 -4.07 35.46
N THR A 4 2.65 -5.04 35.95
CA THR A 4 3.21 -6.13 35.15
C THR A 4 2.13 -7.00 34.50
N TYR A 5 1.06 -7.35 35.23
CA TYR A 5 -0.03 -8.15 34.66
C TYR A 5 -0.83 -7.39 33.61
N LEU A 6 -1.08 -6.10 33.81
CA LEU A 6 -1.77 -5.27 32.83
C LEU A 6 -0.93 -5.07 31.56
N SER A 7 0.39 -4.86 31.71
CA SER A 7 1.31 -4.85 30.57
C SER A 7 1.33 -6.20 29.85
N CYS A 8 1.39 -7.32 30.57
CA CYS A 8 1.31 -8.65 29.97
C CYS A 8 0.01 -8.82 29.19
N PHE A 9 -1.14 -8.42 29.75
CA PHE A 9 -2.43 -8.48 29.06
C PHE A 9 -2.36 -7.79 27.69
N PHE A 10 -1.89 -6.54 27.61
CA PHE A 10 -1.84 -5.81 26.33
C PHE A 10 -0.82 -6.40 25.36
N ILE A 11 0.38 -6.75 25.83
CA ILE A 11 1.44 -7.33 25.00
C ILE A 11 0.95 -8.64 24.38
N TYR A 12 0.37 -9.54 25.18
CA TYR A 12 -0.07 -10.84 24.69
C TYR A 12 -1.40 -10.79 23.94
N ALA A 13 -2.27 -9.84 24.22
CA ALA A 13 -3.43 -9.58 23.37
C ALA A 13 -3.00 -9.10 21.97
N PHE A 14 -1.98 -8.26 21.87
CA PHE A 14 -1.42 -7.81 20.59
C PHE A 14 -0.64 -8.91 19.87
N LEU A 15 0.23 -9.65 20.57
CA LEU A 15 0.98 -10.76 19.98
C LEU A 15 0.05 -11.90 19.52
N GLY A 16 -1.00 -12.19 20.28
CA GLY A 16 -2.04 -13.15 19.88
C GLY A 16 -2.74 -12.70 18.60
N TRP A 17 -3.08 -11.41 18.49
CA TRP A 17 -3.61 -10.84 17.25
C TRP A 17 -2.63 -10.97 16.08
N CYS A 18 -1.34 -10.66 16.28
CA CYS A 18 -0.32 -10.86 15.25
C CYS A 18 -0.25 -12.32 14.79
N GLY A 19 -0.28 -13.28 15.71
CA GLY A 19 -0.29 -14.71 15.41
C GLY A 19 -1.47 -15.13 14.54
N GLU A 20 -2.68 -14.69 14.89
CA GLU A 20 -3.90 -14.95 14.12
C GLU A 20 -3.85 -14.35 12.71
N VAL A 21 -3.34 -13.12 12.58
CA VAL A 21 -3.17 -12.45 11.29
C VAL A 21 -2.15 -13.19 10.43
N VAL A 22 -1.02 -13.63 11.01
CA VAL A 22 0.01 -14.41 10.31
C VAL A 22 -0.55 -15.77 9.89
N TYR A 23 -1.30 -16.45 10.75
CA TYR A 23 -1.96 -17.71 10.44
C TYR A 23 -2.94 -17.56 9.26
N ALA A 24 -3.80 -16.54 9.29
CA ALA A 24 -4.70 -16.22 8.17
C ALA A 24 -3.93 -15.84 6.90
N ALA A 25 -2.82 -15.11 7.01
CA ALA A 25 -1.99 -14.77 5.87
C ALA A 25 -1.27 -15.98 5.25
N ALA A 26 -0.84 -16.94 6.07
CA ALA A 26 -0.13 -18.14 5.63
C ALA A 26 -1.08 -19.16 4.99
N ILE A 27 -2.20 -19.47 5.65
CA ILE A 27 -3.13 -20.51 5.21
C ILE A 27 -4.13 -19.98 4.20
N GLU A 28 -4.77 -18.85 4.50
CA GLU A 28 -5.84 -18.30 3.68
C GLU A 28 -5.33 -17.33 2.61
N LYS A 29 -4.00 -17.10 2.57
CA LYS A 29 -3.29 -16.23 1.62
C LYS A 29 -3.86 -14.81 1.60
N ARG A 30 -4.34 -14.31 2.74
CA ARG A 30 -4.95 -12.98 2.87
C ARG A 30 -4.59 -12.30 4.19
N PHE A 31 -4.32 -11.01 4.11
CA PHE A 31 -4.27 -10.17 5.31
C PHE A 31 -5.71 -9.83 5.74
N VAL A 32 -6.08 -10.27 6.93
CA VAL A 32 -7.38 -9.97 7.54
C VAL A 32 -7.13 -9.66 9.00
N ASN A 33 -7.70 -8.56 9.48
CA ASN A 33 -7.71 -8.25 10.89
C ASN A 33 -8.54 -9.32 11.64
N ARG A 34 -7.82 -10.27 12.26
CA ARG A 34 -8.36 -11.42 12.97
C ARG A 34 -8.46 -11.11 14.45
N GLY A 35 -9.68 -11.05 14.98
CA GLY A 35 -9.94 -10.72 16.37
C GLY A 35 -11.37 -10.22 16.53
N PHE A 36 -11.96 -10.39 17.71
CA PHE A 36 -13.32 -9.94 17.98
C PHE A 36 -13.45 -8.41 17.88
N LEU A 37 -12.46 -7.68 18.42
CA LEU A 37 -12.38 -6.22 18.46
C LEU A 37 -11.83 -5.62 17.15
N ASN A 38 -12.06 -4.32 16.89
CA ASN A 38 -11.59 -3.67 15.65
C ASN A 38 -10.10 -3.35 15.66
N GLY A 39 -9.53 -3.09 16.82
CA GLY A 39 -8.11 -2.83 17.03
C GLY A 39 -7.25 -4.09 16.95
N PRO A 40 -5.91 -3.93 16.94
CA PRO A 40 -4.98 -5.03 16.80
C PRO A 40 -4.78 -5.80 18.12
N VAL A 41 -5.88 -6.19 18.77
CA VAL A 41 -5.86 -6.84 20.08
C VAL A 41 -6.86 -7.99 20.12
N CYS A 42 -6.41 -9.13 20.62
CA CYS A 42 -7.25 -10.30 20.83
C CYS A 42 -7.27 -10.62 22.34
N PRO A 43 -8.29 -10.14 23.09
CA PRO A 43 -8.28 -10.16 24.56
C PRO A 43 -8.13 -11.55 25.18
N ILE A 44 -8.61 -12.61 24.52
CA ILE A 44 -8.53 -13.98 25.03
C ILE A 44 -7.08 -14.44 25.27
N TYR A 45 -6.14 -14.03 24.41
CA TYR A 45 -4.73 -14.36 24.57
C TYR A 45 -4.10 -13.60 25.75
N GLY A 46 -4.42 -12.31 25.90
CA GLY A 46 -3.99 -11.49 27.03
C GLY A 46 -4.54 -12.02 28.37
N LEU A 47 -5.84 -12.32 28.43
CA LEU A 47 -6.49 -12.91 29.60
C LEU A 47 -5.94 -14.29 29.92
N GLY A 48 -5.72 -15.13 28.90
CA GLY A 48 -5.15 -16.47 29.06
C GLY A 48 -3.78 -16.42 29.72
N VAL A 49 -2.88 -15.56 29.22
CA VAL A 49 -1.56 -15.38 29.81
C VAL A 49 -1.65 -14.87 31.25
N VAL A 50 -2.47 -13.85 31.53
CA VAL A 50 -2.58 -13.31 32.89
C VAL A 50 -3.17 -14.33 33.87
N LEU A 51 -4.23 -15.05 33.48
CA LEU A 51 -4.86 -16.06 34.33
C LEU A 51 -3.90 -17.23 34.61
N ILE A 52 -3.27 -17.78 33.58
CA ILE A 52 -2.29 -18.85 33.73
C ILE A 52 -1.13 -18.36 34.59
N ALA A 53 -0.56 -17.19 34.31
CA ALA A 53 0.55 -16.64 35.09
C ALA A 53 0.17 -16.43 36.56
N PHE A 54 -1.04 -15.95 36.84
CA PHE A 54 -1.50 -15.70 38.20
C PHE A 54 -1.69 -17.00 39.00
N PHE A 55 -2.41 -17.99 38.44
CA PHE A 55 -2.76 -19.22 39.14
C PHE A 55 -1.65 -20.28 39.12
N MET A 56 -0.84 -20.35 38.06
CA MET A 56 0.16 -21.41 37.89
C MET A 56 1.56 -21.05 38.39
N ARG A 57 1.82 -19.77 38.72
CA ARG A 57 3.12 -19.34 39.28
C ARG A 57 3.57 -20.10 40.53
N PRO A 58 2.70 -20.44 41.50
CA PRO A 58 3.09 -21.26 42.65
C PRO A 58 3.60 -22.66 42.26
N PHE A 59 3.18 -23.17 41.10
CA PHE A 59 3.47 -24.52 40.62
C PHE A 59 4.62 -24.56 39.58
N GLN A 60 5.37 -23.47 39.42
CA GLN A 60 6.44 -23.34 38.41
C GLN A 60 7.50 -24.48 38.44
N GLY A 61 7.70 -25.11 39.60
CA GLY A 61 8.64 -26.21 39.79
C GLY A 61 8.26 -27.52 39.10
N SER A 62 6.95 -27.80 38.90
CA SER A 62 6.48 -29.06 38.29
C SER A 62 5.92 -28.81 36.89
N LEU A 63 6.60 -29.37 35.87
CA LEU A 63 6.15 -29.24 34.48
C LEU A 63 4.76 -29.87 34.26
N ALA A 64 4.51 -31.03 34.87
CA ALA A 64 3.23 -31.71 34.76
C ALA A 64 2.09 -30.87 35.36
N ALA A 65 2.32 -30.25 36.53
CA ALA A 65 1.34 -29.36 37.15
C ALA A 65 1.04 -28.14 36.27
N LEU A 66 2.07 -27.53 35.67
CA LEU A 66 1.90 -26.43 34.73
C LEU A 66 1.09 -26.84 33.51
N MET A 67 1.39 -27.99 32.90
CA MET A 67 0.70 -28.44 31.70
C MET A 67 -0.77 -28.76 31.95
N ILE A 68 -1.06 -29.55 32.99
CA ILE A 68 -2.44 -29.94 33.31
C ILE A 68 -3.24 -28.72 33.79
N GLY A 69 -2.67 -27.91 34.69
CA GLY A 69 -3.34 -26.72 35.21
C GLY A 69 -3.60 -25.68 34.12
N SER A 70 -2.64 -25.45 33.22
CA SER A 70 -2.83 -24.52 32.10
C SER A 70 -3.81 -25.05 31.06
N MET A 71 -3.83 -26.37 30.80
CA MET A 71 -4.84 -27.01 29.95
C MET A 71 -6.24 -26.75 30.49
N ILE A 72 -6.46 -26.95 31.80
CA ILE A 72 -7.76 -26.72 32.44
C ILE A 72 -8.13 -25.23 32.39
N LEU A 73 -7.23 -24.34 32.79
CA LEU A 73 -7.48 -22.89 32.84
C LEU A 73 -7.75 -22.31 31.44
N GLY A 74 -6.93 -22.67 30.45
CA GLY A 74 -7.09 -22.23 29.06
C GLY A 74 -8.39 -22.73 28.46
N SER A 75 -8.71 -24.01 28.66
CA SER A 75 -9.98 -24.61 28.21
C SER A 75 -11.20 -23.97 28.89
N ALA A 76 -11.11 -23.69 30.19
CA ALA A 76 -12.18 -23.01 30.92
C ALA A 76 -12.40 -21.58 30.41
N LEU A 77 -11.31 -20.84 30.12
CA LEU A 77 -11.39 -19.51 29.54
C LEU A 77 -12.01 -19.54 28.14
N GLU A 78 -11.57 -20.45 27.28
CA GLU A 78 -12.08 -20.59 25.91
C GLU A 78 -13.55 -20.99 25.91
N TRP A 79 -13.93 -21.97 26.74
CA TRP A 79 -15.32 -22.35 26.92
C TRP A 79 -16.18 -21.19 27.43
N ALA A 80 -15.72 -20.47 28.45
CA ALA A 80 -16.45 -19.34 29.01
C ALA A 80 -16.60 -18.20 28.00
N ALA A 81 -15.53 -17.89 27.24
CA ALA A 81 -15.57 -16.89 26.18
C ALA A 81 -16.57 -17.28 25.09
N GLY A 82 -16.51 -18.52 24.58
CA GLY A 82 -17.44 -19.01 23.57
C GLY A 82 -18.90 -18.99 24.05
N TYR A 83 -19.14 -19.47 25.27
CA TYR A 83 -20.46 -19.47 25.88
C TYR A 83 -21.03 -18.06 26.11
N LEU A 84 -20.22 -17.13 26.64
CA LEU A 84 -20.65 -15.75 26.86
C LEU A 84 -20.96 -15.04 25.54
N LEU A 85 -20.09 -15.18 24.54
CA LEU A 85 -20.31 -14.60 23.22
C LEU A 85 -21.59 -15.15 22.58
N GLU A 86 -21.86 -16.45 22.71
CA GLU A 86 -23.09 -17.05 22.20
C GLU A 86 -24.34 -16.53 22.92
N LYS A 87 -24.34 -16.46 24.25
CA LYS A 87 -25.52 -16.00 25.01
C LYS A 87 -25.81 -14.52 24.79
N ILE A 88 -24.78 -13.68 24.73
CA ILE A 88 -24.91 -12.24 24.55
C ILE A 88 -25.31 -11.90 23.12
N PHE A 89 -24.61 -12.45 22.12
CA PHE A 89 -24.80 -12.05 20.72
C PHE A 89 -25.69 -13.00 19.92
N ARG A 90 -26.09 -14.14 20.49
CA ARG A 90 -26.87 -15.19 19.81
C ARG A 90 -26.20 -15.70 18.54
N GLN A 91 -24.87 -15.73 18.55
CA GLN A 91 -24.03 -16.14 17.43
C GLN A 91 -22.89 -17.01 17.94
N LYS A 92 -22.57 -18.07 17.20
CA LYS A 92 -21.43 -18.94 17.49
C LYS A 92 -20.26 -18.51 16.61
N TRP A 93 -19.16 -18.08 17.24
CA TRP A 93 -18.00 -17.47 16.58
C TRP A 93 -16.97 -18.49 16.08
N TRP A 94 -16.93 -19.66 16.72
CA TRP A 94 -16.17 -20.83 16.31
C TRP A 94 -16.93 -22.10 16.72
N ASP A 95 -16.75 -23.19 15.99
CA ASP A 95 -17.47 -24.43 16.22
C ASP A 95 -16.58 -25.66 16.03
N TYR A 96 -16.17 -26.27 17.15
CA TYR A 96 -15.39 -27.50 17.17
C TYR A 96 -16.26 -28.76 17.22
N SER A 97 -17.56 -28.69 16.88
CA SER A 97 -18.44 -29.86 16.91
C SER A 97 -17.95 -31.04 16.05
N ASN A 98 -17.16 -30.75 15.02
CA ASN A 98 -16.57 -31.76 14.13
C ASN A 98 -15.22 -32.30 14.62
N GLU A 99 -14.67 -31.78 15.72
CA GLU A 99 -13.40 -32.25 16.29
C GLU A 99 -13.65 -33.35 17.33
N PRO A 100 -12.73 -34.33 17.45
CA PRO A 100 -12.85 -35.39 18.45
C PRO A 100 -12.74 -34.83 19.87
N HIS A 101 -13.50 -35.41 20.80
CA HIS A 101 -13.54 -35.01 22.21
C HIS A 101 -13.86 -33.52 22.41
N ASN A 102 -14.79 -32.99 21.62
CA ASN A 102 -15.30 -31.63 21.82
C ASN A 102 -16.32 -31.55 22.96
N LEU A 103 -16.45 -30.38 23.57
CA LEU A 103 -17.48 -30.08 24.57
C LEU A 103 -18.32 -28.90 24.10
N ASN A 104 -19.61 -29.15 23.82
CA ASN A 104 -20.58 -28.19 23.27
C ASN A 104 -20.10 -27.49 21.97
N GLY A 105 -19.08 -28.04 21.31
CA GLY A 105 -18.36 -27.41 20.21
C GLY A 105 -17.61 -26.10 20.56
N TYR A 106 -17.39 -25.76 21.84
CA TYR A 106 -16.59 -24.57 22.22
C TYR A 106 -15.12 -24.86 22.45
N ILE A 107 -14.80 -26.07 22.90
CA ILE A 107 -13.43 -26.54 23.16
C ILE A 107 -13.27 -27.95 22.62
N CYS A 108 -12.04 -28.34 22.31
CA CYS A 108 -11.70 -29.72 22.00
C CYS A 108 -10.33 -30.09 22.60
N LEU A 109 -10.11 -31.40 22.79
CA LEU A 109 -8.91 -31.91 23.45
C LEU A 109 -7.61 -31.44 22.77
N ARG A 110 -7.60 -31.34 21.43
CA ARG A 110 -6.42 -30.89 20.67
C ARG A 110 -5.97 -29.48 21.10
N PHE A 111 -6.90 -28.52 21.19
CA PHE A 111 -6.58 -27.16 21.63
C PHE A 111 -6.34 -27.08 23.13
N SER A 112 -7.03 -27.89 23.94
CA SER A 112 -6.75 -28.02 25.37
C SER A 112 -5.30 -28.43 25.64
N VAL A 113 -4.78 -29.41 24.91
CA VAL A 113 -3.37 -29.83 25.04
C VAL A 113 -2.41 -28.70 24.64
N LEU A 114 -2.72 -27.94 23.59
CA LEU A 114 -1.94 -26.76 23.20
C LEU A 114 -1.89 -25.70 24.30
N TRP A 115 -3.01 -25.44 24.99
CA TRP A 115 -3.03 -24.57 26.18
C TRP A 115 -2.11 -25.08 27.30
N GLY A 116 -2.01 -26.39 27.48
CA GLY A 116 -1.10 -27.00 28.46
C GLY A 116 0.37 -26.70 28.17
N PHE A 117 0.82 -26.97 26.95
CA PHE A 117 2.20 -26.66 26.54
C PHE A 117 2.48 -25.15 26.55
N ALA A 118 1.57 -24.35 25.99
CA ALA A 118 1.69 -22.90 25.94
C ALA A 118 1.79 -22.31 27.35
N GLY A 119 0.96 -22.77 28.29
CA GLY A 119 0.99 -22.27 29.66
C GLY A 119 2.28 -22.59 30.42
N ALA A 120 2.85 -23.78 30.20
CA ALA A 120 4.16 -24.12 30.77
C ALA A 120 5.28 -23.19 30.26
N VAL A 121 5.28 -22.88 28.95
CA VAL A 121 6.21 -21.92 28.34
C VAL A 121 5.95 -20.51 28.88
N VAL A 122 4.68 -20.13 29.03
CA VAL A 122 4.26 -18.81 29.50
C VAL A 122 4.80 -18.52 30.89
N VAL A 123 4.61 -19.45 31.83
CA VAL A 123 5.00 -19.27 33.23
C VAL A 123 6.52 -19.30 33.39
N ARG A 124 7.22 -20.20 32.69
CA ARG A 124 8.66 -20.42 32.88
C ARG A 124 9.55 -19.41 32.18
N PHE A 125 9.15 -18.92 31.01
CA PHE A 125 10.03 -18.12 30.15
C PHE A 125 9.42 -16.77 29.80
N VAL A 126 8.19 -16.76 29.32
CA VAL A 126 7.55 -15.61 28.69
C VAL A 126 7.24 -14.50 29.71
N VAL A 127 6.58 -14.83 30.82
CA VAL A 127 6.24 -13.84 31.85
C VAL A 127 7.49 -13.29 32.54
N PRO A 128 8.48 -14.10 32.96
CA PRO A 128 9.75 -13.59 33.46
C PRO A 128 10.44 -12.64 32.48
N ALA A 129 10.57 -13.01 31.20
CA ALA A 129 11.19 -12.16 30.19
C ALA A 129 10.43 -10.83 30.00
N THR A 130 9.09 -10.90 29.93
CA THR A 130 8.24 -9.69 29.82
C THR A 130 8.39 -8.79 31.02
N SER A 131 8.45 -9.36 32.21
CA SER A 131 8.59 -8.59 33.44
C SER A 131 9.90 -7.80 33.46
N HIS A 132 10.99 -8.37 32.92
CA HIS A 132 12.26 -7.68 32.79
C HIS A 132 12.17 -6.49 31.83
N LEU A 133 11.56 -6.69 30.64
CA LEU A 133 11.38 -5.63 29.64
C LEU A 133 10.46 -4.51 30.12
N VAL A 134 9.33 -4.84 30.75
CA VAL A 134 8.33 -3.87 31.23
C VAL A 134 8.88 -3.02 32.38
N ASN A 135 9.82 -3.55 33.16
CA ASN A 135 10.49 -2.81 34.23
C ASN A 135 11.52 -1.79 33.73
N LEU A 136 11.92 -1.82 32.45
CA LEU A 136 12.79 -0.80 31.84
C LEU A 136 12.03 0.52 31.59
N ILE A 137 10.70 0.47 31.52
CA ILE A 137 9.86 1.63 31.24
C ILE A 137 9.64 2.42 32.55
N PRO A 138 9.90 3.74 32.58
CA PRO A 138 9.60 4.58 33.73
C PRO A 138 8.12 4.46 34.15
N ARG A 139 7.86 4.16 35.43
CA ARG A 139 6.51 3.82 35.92
C ARG A 139 5.42 4.85 35.61
N PRO A 140 5.64 6.18 35.73
CA PRO A 140 4.61 7.16 35.37
C PRO A 140 4.21 7.10 33.89
N MET A 141 5.21 6.95 33.00
CA MET A 141 4.97 6.80 31.56
C MET A 141 4.25 5.49 31.25
N GLY A 142 4.64 4.40 31.90
CA GLY A 142 4.00 3.10 31.76
C GLY A 142 2.53 3.11 32.16
N TRP A 143 2.20 3.70 33.32
CA TRP A 143 0.80 3.84 33.74
C TRP A 143 0.00 4.75 32.82
N GLY A 144 0.58 5.86 32.33
CA GLY A 144 -0.05 6.71 31.32
C GLY A 144 -0.38 5.95 30.04
N LEU A 145 0.58 5.18 29.50
CA LEU A 145 0.38 4.34 28.32
C LEU A 145 -0.70 3.28 28.55
N LEU A 146 -0.68 2.58 29.69
CA LEU A 146 -1.67 1.56 30.02
C LEU A 146 -3.08 2.15 30.18
N ALA A 147 -3.19 3.36 30.73
CA ALA A 147 -4.47 4.07 30.83
C ALA A 147 -5.04 4.40 29.44
N VAL A 148 -4.20 4.90 28.53
CA VAL A 148 -4.59 5.17 27.12
C VAL A 148 -5.00 3.87 26.42
N LEU A 149 -4.19 2.81 26.50
CA LEU A 149 -4.50 1.51 25.88
C LEU A 149 -5.79 0.90 26.43
N SER A 150 -6.05 1.05 27.73
CA SER A 150 -7.30 0.60 28.37
C SER A 150 -8.50 1.42 27.89
N GLY A 151 -8.37 2.74 27.77
CA GLY A 151 -9.40 3.60 27.20
C GLY A 151 -9.74 3.20 25.77
N LEU A 152 -8.73 2.99 24.92
CA LEU A 152 -8.91 2.55 23.53
C LEU A 152 -9.58 1.17 23.44
N LEU A 153 -9.16 0.22 24.28
CA LEU A 153 -9.77 -1.12 24.33
C LEU A 153 -11.25 -1.04 24.71
N LEU A 154 -11.61 -0.22 25.70
CA LEU A 154 -13.00 -0.02 26.11
C LEU A 154 -13.83 0.64 25.01
N SER A 155 -13.32 1.70 24.38
CA SER A 155 -13.99 2.35 23.25
C SER A 155 -14.23 1.37 22.11
N ASP A 156 -13.23 0.57 21.76
CA ASP A 156 -13.33 -0.43 20.70
C ASP A 156 -14.31 -1.56 21.05
N LEU A 157 -14.31 -2.03 22.30
CA LEU A 157 -15.31 -2.98 22.79
C LEU A 157 -16.73 -2.43 22.63
N VAL A 158 -16.97 -1.16 23.02
CA VAL A 158 -18.28 -0.51 22.86
C VAL A 158 -18.68 -0.43 21.39
N VAL A 159 -17.78 0.04 20.51
CA VAL A 159 -18.04 0.15 19.07
C VAL A 159 -18.35 -1.23 18.47
N THR A 160 -17.58 -2.25 18.85
CA THR A 160 -17.76 -3.65 18.40
C THR A 160 -19.12 -4.20 18.84
N VAL A 161 -19.50 -4.00 20.11
CA VAL A 161 -20.80 -4.43 20.66
C VAL A 161 -21.95 -3.74 19.91
N VAL A 162 -21.88 -2.42 19.71
CA VAL A 162 -22.89 -1.67 18.96
C VAL A 162 -23.00 -2.17 17.52
N ALA A 163 -21.87 -2.46 16.87
CA ALA A 163 -21.85 -3.01 15.51
C ALA A 163 -22.56 -4.38 15.45
N ILE A 164 -22.31 -5.28 16.40
CA ILE A 164 -22.93 -6.62 16.43
C ILE A 164 -24.44 -6.53 16.73
N ILE A 165 -24.86 -5.67 17.67
CA ILE A 165 -26.28 -5.43 17.94
C ILE A 165 -26.97 -4.88 16.68
N GLY A 166 -26.32 -3.95 15.99
CA GLY A 166 -26.78 -3.43 14.70
C GLY A 166 -26.88 -4.51 13.63
N LEU A 167 -25.93 -5.45 13.59
CA LEU A 167 -25.96 -6.60 12.67
C LEU A 167 -27.19 -7.48 12.94
N ASN A 168 -27.41 -7.85 14.20
CA ASN A 168 -28.55 -8.67 14.61
C ASN A 168 -29.89 -8.02 14.27
N ARG A 169 -30.03 -6.69 14.48
CA ARG A 169 -31.24 -5.95 14.09
C ARG A 169 -31.48 -6.01 12.58
N LYS A 170 -30.43 -5.83 11.78
CA LYS A 170 -30.54 -5.87 10.31
C LYS A 170 -30.86 -7.28 9.80
N LEU A 171 -30.24 -8.32 10.36
CA LEU A 171 -30.56 -9.71 10.03
C LEU A 171 -32.03 -10.04 10.33
N LYS A 172 -32.55 -9.61 11.48
CA LYS A 172 -33.97 -9.76 11.83
C LYS A 172 -34.90 -9.05 10.83
N MET A 173 -34.54 -7.85 10.37
CA MET A 173 -35.32 -7.14 9.36
C MET A 173 -35.29 -7.84 8.01
N LEU A 174 -34.15 -8.42 7.61
CA LEU A 174 -34.03 -9.20 6.38
C LEU A 174 -34.91 -10.46 6.43
N GLU A 175 -34.93 -11.18 7.55
CA GLU A 175 -35.83 -12.33 7.74
C GLU A 175 -37.29 -11.90 7.63
N PHE A 176 -37.69 -10.83 8.31
CA PHE A 176 -39.06 -10.32 8.27
C PHE A 176 -39.50 -9.93 6.85
N VAL A 177 -38.62 -9.27 6.09
CA VAL A 177 -38.89 -8.91 4.69
C VAL A 177 -38.96 -10.16 3.81
N SER A 178 -38.07 -11.14 4.03
CA SER A 178 -38.08 -12.41 3.30
C SER A 178 -39.35 -13.21 3.53
N GLU A 179 -39.84 -13.28 4.77
CA GLU A 179 -41.10 -13.98 5.06
C GLU A 179 -42.31 -13.27 4.44
N ARG A 180 -42.32 -11.93 4.44
CA ARG A 180 -43.36 -11.16 3.74
C ARG A 180 -43.35 -11.39 2.23
N LEU A 181 -42.17 -11.49 1.63
CA LEU A 181 -42.03 -11.83 0.20
C LEU A 181 -42.58 -13.22 -0.07
N ARG A 182 -42.28 -14.21 0.77
CA ARG A 182 -42.79 -15.58 0.63
C ARG A 182 -44.32 -15.64 0.69
N VAL A 183 -44.91 -15.04 1.73
CA VAL A 183 -46.38 -14.97 1.88
C VAL A 183 -47.04 -14.18 0.74
N GLY A 184 -46.40 -13.09 0.28
CA GLY A 184 -46.86 -12.33 -0.87
C GLY A 184 -46.84 -13.14 -2.16
N SER A 185 -45.81 -13.97 -2.35
CA SER A 185 -45.68 -14.87 -3.49
C SER A 185 -46.73 -15.99 -3.48
N ASP A 186 -46.96 -16.61 -2.32
CA ASP A 186 -47.95 -17.68 -2.18
C ASP A 186 -49.38 -17.17 -2.46
N LYS A 187 -49.72 -15.98 -1.93
CA LYS A 187 -51.01 -15.33 -2.21
C LYS A 187 -51.17 -14.93 -3.66
N LEU A 188 -50.10 -14.43 -4.29
CA LEU A 188 -50.12 -14.11 -5.72
C LEU A 188 -50.36 -15.36 -6.57
N GLY A 189 -49.75 -16.50 -6.20
CA GLY A 189 -50.00 -17.79 -6.84
C GLY A 189 -51.44 -18.26 -6.70
N GLU A 190 -52.03 -18.12 -5.51
CA GLU A 190 -53.43 -18.48 -5.25
C GLU A 190 -54.43 -17.54 -5.97
N ASP A 191 -54.14 -16.24 -6.02
CA ASP A 191 -54.99 -15.26 -6.72
C ASP A 191 -54.86 -15.34 -8.25
N LEU A 192 -53.70 -15.78 -8.77
CA LEU A 192 -53.51 -16.14 -10.18
C LEU A 192 -54.48 -17.26 -10.57
N PHE A 193 -54.66 -18.24 -9.67
CA PHE A 193 -55.59 -19.35 -9.84
C PHE A 193 -57.06 -18.90 -9.78
N ARG A 194 -57.37 -17.84 -9.01
CA ARG A 194 -58.74 -17.31 -8.84
C ARG A 194 -59.15 -16.17 -9.79
N HIS A 195 -58.33 -15.81 -10.79
CA HIS A 195 -58.64 -14.79 -11.82
C HIS A 195 -59.14 -13.43 -11.26
N THR A 196 -58.49 -12.84 -10.25
CA THR A 196 -58.81 -11.47 -9.77
C THR A 196 -57.73 -10.45 -10.11
N ALA A 197 -57.95 -9.63 -11.14
CA ALA A 197 -56.97 -8.67 -11.65
C ALA A 197 -56.56 -7.56 -10.65
N SER A 198 -57.45 -7.18 -9.74
CA SER A 198 -57.21 -6.11 -8.74
C SER A 198 -56.37 -6.57 -7.55
N ALA A 199 -56.47 -7.84 -7.15
CA ALA A 199 -55.64 -8.45 -6.11
C ALA A 199 -54.19 -8.63 -6.61
N HIS A 200 -54.04 -9.06 -7.87
CA HIS A 200 -52.74 -9.23 -8.51
C HIS A 200 -51.90 -7.95 -8.48
N LYS A 201 -52.45 -6.82 -8.92
CA LYS A 201 -51.73 -5.53 -8.96
C LYS A 201 -51.31 -5.04 -7.58
N ARG A 202 -52.11 -5.29 -6.53
CA ARG A 202 -51.75 -4.90 -5.15
C ARG A 202 -50.64 -5.78 -4.58
N ALA A 203 -50.70 -7.08 -4.84
CA ALA A 203 -49.68 -8.03 -4.39
C ALA A 203 -48.33 -7.76 -5.08
N GLU A 204 -48.33 -7.46 -6.38
CA GLU A 204 -47.14 -7.13 -7.15
C GLU A 204 -46.43 -5.85 -6.63
N VAL A 205 -47.20 -4.79 -6.31
CA VAL A 205 -46.64 -3.56 -5.70
C VAL A 205 -46.01 -3.86 -4.32
N LEU A 206 -46.68 -4.65 -3.48
CA LEU A 206 -46.16 -5.04 -2.16
C LEU A 206 -44.87 -5.87 -2.26
N GLN A 207 -44.75 -6.74 -3.27
CA GLN A 207 -43.52 -7.48 -3.53
C GLN A 207 -42.39 -6.54 -3.94
N MET A 208 -42.66 -5.65 -4.90
CA MET A 208 -41.64 -4.73 -5.39
C MET A 208 -41.14 -3.77 -4.29
N ASP A 209 -42.03 -3.32 -3.39
CA ASP A 209 -41.64 -2.52 -2.22
C ASP A 209 -40.81 -3.33 -1.20
N ALA A 210 -41.16 -4.60 -0.98
CA ALA A 210 -40.42 -5.49 -0.10
C ALA A 210 -39.03 -5.84 -0.67
N GLU A 211 -38.91 -6.08 -1.98
CA GLU A 211 -37.63 -6.29 -2.66
C GLU A 211 -36.73 -5.05 -2.57
N LYS A 212 -37.25 -3.86 -2.87
CA LYS A 212 -36.50 -2.61 -2.70
C LYS A 212 -36.02 -2.42 -1.27
N LEU A 213 -36.87 -2.75 -0.30
CA LEU A 213 -36.51 -2.64 1.11
C LEU A 213 -35.40 -3.64 1.48
N ARG A 214 -35.46 -4.88 0.96
CA ARG A 214 -34.41 -5.89 1.12
C ARG A 214 -33.08 -5.40 0.54
N GLU A 215 -33.08 -4.92 -0.70
CA GLU A 215 -31.89 -4.37 -1.35
C GLU A 215 -31.28 -3.23 -0.54
N LYS A 216 -32.10 -2.32 -0.03
CA LYS A 216 -31.64 -1.20 0.82
C LYS A 216 -30.94 -1.71 2.09
N TYR A 217 -31.47 -2.73 2.75
CA TYR A 217 -30.85 -3.31 3.94
C TYR A 217 -29.56 -4.07 3.61
N GLU A 218 -29.53 -4.84 2.53
CA GLU A 218 -28.34 -5.51 2.04
C GLU A 218 -27.24 -4.51 1.67
N GLN A 219 -27.58 -3.43 0.94
CA GLN A 219 -26.64 -2.38 0.58
C GLN A 219 -26.09 -1.66 1.82
N SER A 220 -26.93 -1.40 2.82
CA SER A 220 -26.53 -0.81 4.11
C SER A 220 -25.62 -1.73 4.93
N LEU A 221 -25.77 -3.05 4.81
CA LEU A 221 -24.85 -4.03 5.41
C LEU A 221 -23.53 -4.06 4.67
N ARG A 222 -23.57 -4.03 3.33
CA ARG A 222 -22.39 -4.04 2.47
C ARG A 222 -21.54 -2.78 2.62
N SER A 223 -22.15 -1.61 2.79
CA SER A 223 -21.45 -0.33 2.93
C SER A 223 -20.79 -0.14 4.30
N ASN A 224 -21.27 -0.84 5.34
CA ASN A 224 -20.71 -0.69 6.68
C ASN A 224 -19.39 -1.48 6.80
N LEU A 225 -18.30 -0.74 6.98
CA LEU A 225 -16.95 -1.29 7.11
C LEU A 225 -16.81 -2.27 8.28
N LEU A 226 -17.49 -2.01 9.41
CA LEU A 226 -17.42 -2.85 10.60
C LEU A 226 -18.09 -4.20 10.38
N HIS A 227 -19.29 -4.22 9.79
CA HIS A 227 -20.00 -5.45 9.44
C HIS A 227 -19.20 -6.28 8.45
N ARG A 228 -18.67 -5.63 7.40
CA ARG A 228 -17.84 -6.29 6.39
C ARG A 228 -16.55 -6.88 6.99
N ARG A 229 -15.93 -6.19 7.93
CA ARG A 229 -14.75 -6.66 8.65
C ARG A 229 -15.06 -7.87 9.52
N LEU A 230 -16.13 -7.80 10.32
CA LEU A 230 -16.61 -8.91 11.16
C LEU A 230 -16.82 -10.19 10.34
N LEU A 231 -17.60 -10.12 9.25
CA LEU A 231 -17.90 -11.27 8.40
C LEU A 231 -16.65 -11.82 7.70
N LYS A 232 -15.69 -10.95 7.34
CA LYS A 232 -14.40 -11.40 6.79
C LYS A 232 -13.50 -12.10 7.81
N ALA A 233 -13.53 -11.64 9.06
CA ALA A 233 -12.71 -12.13 10.17
C ALA A 233 -13.24 -13.45 10.73
N PHE A 234 -14.55 -13.66 10.69
CA PHE A 234 -15.23 -14.86 11.16
C PHE A 234 -16.10 -15.44 10.03
N PRO A 235 -15.49 -16.14 9.05
CA PRO A 235 -16.23 -16.77 7.96
C PRO A 235 -17.17 -17.88 8.48
N ASP A 236 -16.78 -18.60 9.54
CA ASP A 236 -17.57 -19.66 10.15
C ASP A 236 -18.59 -19.15 11.18
N LEU A 237 -18.85 -17.83 11.21
CA LEU A 237 -19.85 -17.23 12.10
C LEU A 237 -21.24 -17.79 11.78
N ARG A 238 -21.90 -18.37 12.78
CA ARG A 238 -23.28 -18.87 12.66
C ARG A 238 -24.23 -18.07 13.53
N SER A 239 -25.39 -17.72 12.98
CA SER A 239 -26.47 -17.09 13.76
C SER A 239 -27.41 -18.15 14.30
N LEU A 240 -27.80 -18.06 15.58
CA LEU A 240 -28.77 -19.00 16.16
C LEU A 240 -30.21 -18.76 15.67
N ARG A 241 -30.51 -17.58 15.13
CA ARG A 241 -31.88 -17.22 14.68
C ARG A 241 -31.96 -16.98 13.18
N HIS A 242 -30.99 -16.25 12.64
CA HIS A 242 -31.07 -15.70 11.28
C HIS A 242 -29.91 -16.24 10.42
N ASN A 243 -29.69 -17.56 10.46
CA ASN A 243 -28.53 -18.17 9.83
C ASN A 243 -28.62 -18.12 8.30
N GLU A 244 -29.79 -18.41 7.73
CA GLU A 244 -30.01 -18.34 6.28
C GLU A 244 -29.71 -16.93 5.74
N GLN A 245 -30.15 -15.88 6.44
CA GLN A 245 -29.89 -14.50 6.02
C GLN A 245 -28.41 -14.12 6.20
N LEU A 246 -27.74 -14.68 7.20
CA LEU A 246 -26.31 -14.48 7.41
C LEU A 246 -25.48 -15.16 6.32
N GLU A 247 -25.82 -16.41 5.97
CA GLU A 247 -25.17 -17.18 4.90
C GLU A 247 -25.37 -16.52 3.53
N ALA A 248 -26.60 -16.13 3.19
CA ALA A 248 -26.89 -15.40 1.95
C ALA A 248 -26.09 -14.08 1.86
N LEU A 249 -25.92 -13.39 2.99
CA LEU A 249 -25.09 -12.18 3.05
C LEU A 249 -23.60 -12.50 2.83
N GLN A 250 -23.07 -13.55 3.46
CA GLN A 250 -21.69 -14.00 3.28
C GLN A 250 -21.41 -14.38 1.81
N GLU A 251 -22.31 -15.14 1.18
CA GLU A 251 -22.21 -15.50 -0.24
C GLU A 251 -22.19 -14.28 -1.16
N SER A 252 -23.09 -13.31 -0.91
CA SER A 252 -23.15 -12.07 -1.69
C SER A 252 -21.83 -11.27 -1.62
N LEU A 253 -21.16 -11.28 -0.46
CA LEU A 253 -19.87 -10.64 -0.26
C LEU A 253 -18.74 -11.39 -0.97
N ASP A 254 -18.82 -12.71 -1.05
CA ASP A 254 -17.85 -13.55 -1.75
C ASP A 254 -17.94 -13.44 -3.28
N VAL A 255 -19.13 -13.23 -3.86
CA VAL A 255 -19.27 -12.98 -5.32
C VAL A 255 -18.53 -11.70 -5.75
N PHE A 256 -18.67 -10.61 -5.00
CA PHE A 256 -17.94 -9.37 -5.31
C PHE A 256 -16.43 -9.53 -5.10
N ARG A 257 -16.04 -10.32 -4.09
CA ARG A 257 -14.64 -10.69 -3.87
C ARG A 257 -14.05 -11.45 -5.06
N ARG A 258 -14.83 -12.34 -5.70
CA ARG A 258 -14.43 -13.01 -6.95
C ARG A 258 -14.23 -12.01 -8.09
N LYS A 259 -15.18 -11.09 -8.33
CA LYS A 259 -15.02 -10.05 -9.36
C LYS A 259 -13.76 -9.18 -9.18
N SER A 260 -13.46 -8.78 -7.94
CA SER A 260 -12.23 -8.01 -7.64
C SER A 260 -10.96 -8.86 -7.83
N LYS A 261 -10.98 -10.14 -7.46
CA LYS A 261 -9.88 -11.08 -7.73
C LYS A 261 -9.67 -11.29 -9.23
N ASP A 262 -10.75 -11.40 -10.01
CA ASP A 262 -10.68 -11.60 -11.45
C ASP A 262 -10.07 -10.38 -12.17
N ALA A 263 -10.38 -9.16 -11.71
CA ALA A 263 -9.74 -7.95 -12.22
C ALA A 263 -8.23 -7.92 -11.93
N ILE A 264 -7.82 -8.28 -10.70
CA ILE A 264 -6.40 -8.39 -10.32
C ILE A 264 -5.69 -9.48 -11.14
N ARG A 265 -6.37 -10.60 -11.38
CA ARG A 265 -5.84 -11.69 -12.20
C ARG A 265 -5.61 -11.25 -13.64
N ARG A 266 -6.59 -10.58 -14.28
CA ARG A 266 -6.43 -10.03 -15.63
C ARG A 266 -5.28 -9.04 -15.73
N ARG A 267 -5.12 -8.17 -14.72
CA ARG A 267 -3.98 -7.25 -14.60
C ARG A 267 -2.64 -8.00 -14.57
N ASN A 268 -2.55 -9.07 -13.79
CA ASN A 268 -1.34 -9.89 -13.71
C ASN A 268 -1.05 -10.65 -15.01
N GLU A 269 -2.07 -11.26 -15.62
CA GLU A 269 -1.95 -11.96 -16.91
C GLU A 269 -1.50 -11.02 -18.03
N ALA A 270 -2.00 -9.77 -18.05
CA ALA A 270 -1.59 -8.76 -19.02
C ALA A 270 -0.12 -8.33 -18.85
N ALA A 271 0.36 -8.28 -17.61
CA ALA A 271 1.76 -8.01 -17.30
C ALA A 271 2.66 -9.17 -17.74
N GLU A 272 2.30 -10.40 -17.40
CA GLU A 272 3.03 -11.62 -17.81
C GLU A 272 3.17 -11.73 -19.33
N ALA A 273 2.08 -11.52 -20.07
CA ALA A 273 2.10 -11.53 -21.53
C ALA A 273 3.06 -10.48 -22.15
N ALA A 274 3.24 -9.32 -21.50
CA ALA A 274 4.14 -8.27 -21.99
C ALA A 274 5.64 -8.54 -21.69
N TYR A 275 5.95 -9.35 -20.68
CA TYR A 275 7.33 -9.70 -20.32
C TYR A 275 7.78 -11.02 -20.94
N GLU A 276 6.87 -11.94 -21.24
CA GLU A 276 7.18 -13.27 -21.75
C GLU A 276 6.74 -13.51 -23.21
N GLU A 277 6.32 -12.48 -23.95
CA GLU A 277 5.73 -12.62 -25.29
C GLU A 277 6.35 -13.74 -26.16
N HIS A 278 5.60 -14.84 -26.36
CA HIS A 278 6.04 -16.02 -27.09
C HIS A 278 5.62 -15.91 -28.56
N LEU A 279 6.59 -15.77 -29.47
CA LEU A 279 6.34 -15.84 -30.91
C LEU A 279 6.29 -17.31 -31.37
N ALA A 280 5.36 -17.61 -32.29
CA ALA A 280 5.35 -18.91 -32.95
C ALA A 280 6.60 -19.08 -33.83
N PRO A 281 7.17 -20.30 -33.94
CA PRO A 281 8.38 -20.53 -34.74
C PRO A 281 8.13 -20.12 -36.21
N GLY A 282 8.90 -19.14 -36.68
CA GLY A 282 8.82 -18.59 -38.04
C GLY A 282 8.19 -17.20 -38.17
N GLN A 283 7.64 -16.60 -37.11
CA GLN A 283 7.11 -15.23 -37.14
C GLN A 283 8.23 -14.18 -37.08
N GLU A 284 8.03 -13.09 -37.83
CA GLU A 284 8.98 -11.97 -37.85
C GLU A 284 8.86 -11.16 -36.55
N LYS A 285 9.98 -11.01 -35.81
CA LYS A 285 10.01 -10.28 -34.53
C LYS A 285 9.53 -8.84 -34.70
N PRO A 286 8.62 -8.28 -33.87
CA PRO A 286 8.22 -6.87 -33.97
C PRO A 286 9.39 -5.89 -33.73
N PHE A 287 9.20 -4.60 -34.05
CA PHE A 287 10.24 -3.56 -33.97
C PHE A 287 10.90 -3.47 -32.58
N ALA A 288 10.09 -3.56 -31.52
CA ALA A 288 10.52 -3.49 -30.13
C ALA A 288 10.23 -4.82 -29.40
N TYR A 289 10.69 -5.94 -29.93
CA TYR A 289 10.39 -7.25 -29.34
C TYR A 289 11.10 -7.46 -27.99
N LEU A 290 10.33 -7.79 -26.94
CA LEU A 290 10.82 -7.95 -25.56
C LEU A 290 11.73 -6.78 -25.14
N ILE A 291 12.71 -7.02 -24.28
CA ILE A 291 13.68 -6.00 -23.89
C ILE A 291 14.80 -5.96 -24.93
N CYS A 292 14.75 -4.95 -25.80
CA CYS A 292 15.77 -4.62 -26.77
C CYS A 292 16.20 -3.16 -26.65
N TYR A 293 17.27 -2.77 -27.35
CA TYR A 293 17.78 -1.40 -27.34
C TYR A 293 16.72 -0.40 -27.76
N GLU A 294 15.99 -0.67 -28.85
CA GLU A 294 14.96 0.22 -29.37
C GLU A 294 13.84 0.45 -28.34
N LYS A 295 13.42 -0.61 -27.62
CA LYS A 295 12.42 -0.48 -26.56
C LYS A 295 12.92 0.38 -25.41
N LEU A 296 14.13 0.11 -24.91
CA LEU A 296 14.71 0.86 -23.80
C LEU A 296 14.97 2.31 -24.18
N PHE A 297 15.41 2.57 -25.41
CA PHE A 297 15.63 3.92 -25.92
C PHE A 297 14.32 4.72 -25.99
N TRP A 298 13.24 4.14 -26.52
CA TRP A 298 11.96 4.84 -26.57
C TRP A 298 11.28 4.97 -25.19
N ILE A 299 11.52 4.02 -24.26
CA ILE A 299 11.15 4.19 -22.84
C ILE A 299 11.92 5.35 -22.22
N PHE A 300 13.23 5.44 -22.48
CA PHE A 300 14.07 6.56 -22.06
C PHE A 300 13.53 7.89 -22.61
N MET A 301 13.27 7.99 -23.91
CA MET A 301 12.75 9.22 -24.54
C MET A 301 11.38 9.61 -23.96
N ALA A 302 10.47 8.64 -23.80
CA ALA A 302 9.17 8.90 -23.19
C ALA A 302 9.30 9.35 -21.72
N GLY A 303 10.18 8.71 -20.95
CA GLY A 303 10.47 9.09 -19.56
C GLY A 303 11.00 10.52 -19.44
N ASN A 304 11.88 10.95 -20.34
CA ASN A 304 12.39 12.32 -20.38
C ASN A 304 11.27 13.36 -20.56
N VAL A 305 10.39 13.14 -21.55
CA VAL A 305 9.30 14.09 -21.89
C VAL A 305 8.21 14.08 -20.81
N VAL A 306 7.85 12.91 -20.30
CA VAL A 306 6.88 12.78 -19.20
C VAL A 306 7.44 13.44 -17.94
N GLY A 307 8.72 13.24 -17.63
CA GLY A 307 9.39 13.90 -16.51
C GLY A 307 9.34 15.42 -16.63
N TRP A 308 9.67 15.96 -17.81
CA TRP A 308 9.54 17.39 -18.08
C TRP A 308 8.11 17.90 -17.86
N PHE A 309 7.11 17.18 -18.36
CA PHE A 309 5.71 17.56 -18.15
C PHE A 309 5.33 17.54 -16.66
N LEU A 310 5.75 16.51 -15.91
CA LEU A 310 5.49 16.39 -14.48
C LEU A 310 6.16 17.50 -13.67
N GLU A 311 7.42 17.81 -13.93
CA GLU A 311 8.14 18.90 -13.28
C GLU A 311 7.52 20.26 -13.60
N THR A 312 7.10 20.47 -14.86
CA THR A 312 6.42 21.70 -15.27
C THR A 312 5.09 21.86 -14.50
N VAL A 313 4.28 20.81 -14.44
CA VAL A 313 3.03 20.82 -13.67
C VAL A 313 3.29 21.02 -12.18
N TYR A 314 4.32 20.38 -11.64
CA TYR A 314 4.72 20.52 -10.24
C TYR A 314 5.14 21.95 -9.92
N ALA A 315 5.96 22.58 -10.76
CA ALA A 315 6.40 23.97 -10.59
C ALA A 315 5.25 24.99 -10.64
N LEU A 316 4.22 24.72 -11.46
CA LEU A 316 3.01 25.55 -11.52
C LEU A 316 2.11 25.36 -10.29
N ILE A 317 2.01 24.14 -9.76
CA ILE A 317 1.13 23.82 -8.62
C ILE A 317 1.77 24.20 -7.29
N MET A 318 3.07 24.01 -7.11
CA MET A 318 3.75 24.30 -5.85
C MET A 318 4.17 25.77 -5.78
N PRO A 319 4.10 26.40 -4.59
CA PRO A 319 4.63 27.76 -4.39
C PRO A 319 6.10 27.79 -4.85
N PRO A 320 6.54 28.79 -5.61
CA PRO A 320 5.93 30.11 -5.88
C PRO A 320 4.93 30.21 -7.07
N HIS A 321 4.52 29.11 -7.70
CA HIS A 321 3.54 29.08 -8.81
C HIS A 321 3.97 29.79 -10.11
N HIS A 322 5.27 29.81 -10.41
CA HIS A 322 5.76 30.35 -11.67
C HIS A 322 6.25 29.25 -12.60
N PHE A 323 6.34 29.58 -13.89
CA PHE A 323 6.90 28.66 -14.87
C PHE A 323 8.44 28.61 -14.71
N GLU A 324 8.98 27.42 -14.50
CA GLU A 324 10.41 27.15 -14.48
C GLU A 324 10.76 26.13 -15.55
N LEU A 325 11.78 26.45 -16.35
CA LEU A 325 12.35 25.48 -17.27
C LEU A 325 13.25 24.52 -16.49
N ARG A 326 12.69 23.37 -16.11
CA ARG A 326 13.42 22.30 -15.42
C ARG A 326 13.79 21.21 -16.42
N VAL A 327 14.98 21.31 -16.99
CA VAL A 327 15.51 20.33 -17.95
C VAL A 327 16.89 19.85 -17.53
N SER A 328 17.31 18.69 -18.03
CA SER A 328 18.66 18.17 -17.79
C SER A 328 19.65 18.54 -18.90
N VAL A 329 19.15 18.85 -20.09
CA VAL A 329 19.96 19.15 -21.28
C VAL A 329 19.53 20.47 -21.92
N VAL A 330 20.44 21.08 -22.66
CA VAL A 330 20.26 22.44 -23.20
C VAL A 330 19.34 22.50 -24.42
N ILE A 331 19.15 21.41 -25.18
CA ILE A 331 18.28 21.37 -26.36
C ILE A 331 17.05 20.48 -26.13
N GLY A 332 15.96 21.12 -25.73
CA GLY A 332 14.63 20.50 -25.70
C GLY A 332 14.18 20.02 -24.32
N PRO A 333 12.94 19.50 -24.23
CA PRO A 333 12.26 19.24 -22.96
C PRO A 333 12.63 17.86 -22.39
N PHE A 334 13.91 17.63 -22.09
CA PHE A 334 14.38 16.31 -21.65
C PHE A 334 14.97 16.35 -20.23
N ILE A 335 14.41 15.50 -19.35
CA ILE A 335 14.95 15.27 -18.01
C ILE A 335 15.55 13.85 -17.91
N LEU A 336 16.88 13.79 -17.90
CA LEU A 336 17.64 12.55 -17.99
C LEU A 336 17.37 11.63 -16.80
N VAL A 337 17.16 12.19 -15.60
CA VAL A 337 16.86 11.41 -14.38
C VAL A 337 15.56 10.61 -14.55
N TYR A 338 14.51 11.21 -15.12
CA TYR A 338 13.26 10.48 -15.38
C TYR A 338 13.43 9.45 -16.51
N GLY A 339 14.16 9.79 -17.57
CA GLY A 339 14.46 8.87 -18.68
C GLY A 339 15.24 7.63 -18.23
N PHE A 340 16.39 7.84 -17.59
CA PHE A 340 17.21 6.76 -17.05
C PHE A 340 16.53 6.02 -15.89
N GLY A 341 15.74 6.72 -15.07
CA GLY A 341 14.94 6.12 -14.00
C GLY A 341 13.90 5.13 -14.54
N ALA A 342 13.18 5.50 -15.60
CA ALA A 342 12.23 4.60 -16.28
C ALA A 342 12.93 3.35 -16.85
N VAL A 343 14.12 3.51 -17.43
CA VAL A 343 14.94 2.38 -17.90
C VAL A 343 15.42 1.52 -16.74
N ALA A 344 15.92 2.13 -15.65
CA ALA A 344 16.39 1.43 -14.47
C ALA A 344 15.29 0.58 -13.85
N ILE A 345 14.10 1.18 -13.62
CA ILE A 345 12.93 0.45 -13.11
C ILE A 345 12.57 -0.71 -14.04
N THR A 346 12.53 -0.46 -15.36
CA THR A 346 12.22 -1.51 -16.35
C THR A 346 13.22 -2.66 -16.26
N LEU A 347 14.52 -2.38 -16.16
CA LEU A 347 15.56 -3.41 -16.14
C LEU A 347 15.63 -4.18 -14.81
N PHE A 348 15.54 -3.48 -13.68
CA PHE A 348 15.66 -4.09 -12.36
C PHE A 348 14.38 -4.81 -11.93
N LEU A 349 13.19 -4.28 -12.27
CA LEU A 349 11.92 -4.85 -11.83
C LEU A 349 11.30 -5.82 -12.87
N ARG A 350 11.89 -6.01 -14.06
CA ARG A 350 11.38 -6.98 -15.06
C ARG A 350 11.25 -8.41 -14.56
N ARG A 351 11.97 -8.81 -13.51
CA ARG A 351 11.87 -10.18 -12.95
C ARG A 351 10.77 -10.29 -11.88
N MET A 352 10.11 -9.18 -11.59
CA MET A 352 9.18 -9.06 -10.47
C MET A 352 7.73 -8.87 -10.91
N TYR A 353 7.42 -8.95 -12.21
CA TYR A 353 6.05 -8.77 -12.73
C TYR A 353 5.05 -9.77 -12.14
N ASN A 354 5.48 -10.99 -11.77
CA ASN A 354 4.62 -12.00 -11.14
C ASN A 354 4.71 -12.01 -9.60
N GLN A 355 5.40 -11.04 -9.00
CA GLN A 355 5.53 -10.94 -7.54
C GLN A 355 4.37 -10.15 -6.93
N ARG A 356 4.27 -10.21 -5.59
CA ARG A 356 3.26 -9.48 -4.81
C ARG A 356 3.47 -7.96 -4.95
N ASP A 357 2.38 -7.22 -5.08
CA ASP A 357 2.39 -5.75 -5.26
C ASP A 357 3.23 -5.02 -4.18
N VAL A 358 3.15 -5.45 -2.92
CA VAL A 358 3.94 -4.88 -1.81
C VAL A 358 5.44 -5.08 -2.03
N LEU A 359 5.87 -6.22 -2.58
CA LEU A 359 7.28 -6.49 -2.83
C LEU A 359 7.79 -5.62 -3.98
N ILE A 360 7.00 -5.49 -5.05
CA ILE A 360 7.33 -4.60 -6.18
C ILE A 360 7.45 -3.15 -5.68
N PHE A 361 6.52 -2.70 -4.84
CA PHE A 361 6.53 -1.38 -4.23
C PHE A 361 7.81 -1.14 -3.42
N ILE A 362 8.10 -1.99 -2.42
CA ILE A 362 9.28 -1.83 -1.55
C ILE A 362 10.58 -1.89 -2.37
N THR A 363 10.70 -2.84 -3.30
CA THR A 363 11.90 -2.93 -4.14
C THR A 363 12.04 -1.71 -5.04
N SER A 364 10.95 -1.17 -5.57
CA SER A 364 10.98 0.07 -6.34
C SER A 364 11.40 1.27 -5.49
N MET A 365 10.97 1.35 -4.23
CA MET A 365 11.42 2.42 -3.32
C MET A 365 12.94 2.40 -3.18
N VAL A 366 13.51 1.21 -2.96
CA VAL A 366 14.96 1.04 -2.77
C VAL A 366 15.73 1.33 -4.07
N VAL A 367 15.29 0.77 -5.19
CA VAL A 367 15.93 0.97 -6.50
C VAL A 367 15.88 2.44 -6.91
N GLY A 368 14.71 3.10 -6.77
CA GLY A 368 14.54 4.50 -7.11
C GLY A 368 15.35 5.44 -6.20
N ALA A 369 15.31 5.24 -4.88
CA ALA A 369 16.13 6.03 -3.95
C ALA A 369 17.63 5.84 -4.20
N SER A 370 18.06 4.62 -4.51
CA SER A 370 19.47 4.34 -4.86
C SER A 370 19.85 5.03 -6.17
N PHE A 371 18.98 4.96 -7.19
CA PHE A 371 19.20 5.61 -8.48
C PHE A 371 19.30 7.14 -8.34
N GLU A 372 18.37 7.75 -7.60
CA GLU A 372 18.37 9.19 -7.31
C GLU A 372 19.64 9.61 -6.57
N TYR A 373 20.02 8.86 -5.54
CA TYR A 373 21.27 9.11 -4.81
C TYR A 373 22.50 9.04 -5.74
N LEU A 374 22.58 8.02 -6.60
CA LEU A 374 23.69 7.82 -7.52
C LEU A 374 23.75 8.92 -8.59
N CYS A 375 22.61 9.40 -9.11
CA CYS A 375 22.57 10.52 -10.04
C CYS A 375 23.09 11.81 -9.40
N SER A 376 22.64 12.12 -8.19
CA SER A 376 23.13 13.29 -7.44
C SER A 376 24.62 13.18 -7.12
N LEU A 377 25.09 11.99 -6.71
CA LEU A 377 26.52 11.75 -6.46
C LEU A 377 27.37 11.88 -7.73
N PHE A 378 26.92 11.30 -8.84
CA PHE A 378 27.60 11.39 -10.13
C PHE A 378 27.72 12.85 -10.57
N GLN A 379 26.64 13.62 -10.48
CA GLN A 379 26.65 15.04 -10.83
C GLN A 379 27.66 15.83 -9.99
N GLN A 380 27.70 15.58 -8.68
CA GLN A 380 28.67 16.24 -7.81
C GLN A 380 30.11 15.88 -8.15
N VAL A 381 30.39 14.60 -8.43
CA VAL A 381 31.75 14.16 -8.78
C VAL A 381 32.17 14.69 -10.15
N ALA A 382 31.27 14.71 -11.12
CA ALA A 382 31.58 15.11 -12.50
C ALA A 382 31.64 16.63 -12.68
N PHE A 383 30.77 17.38 -12.00
CA PHE A 383 30.56 18.81 -12.26
C PHE A 383 30.67 19.69 -11.02
N GLY A 384 30.86 19.11 -9.83
CA GLY A 384 30.89 19.86 -8.58
C GLY A 384 29.53 20.46 -8.18
N SER A 385 28.44 20.06 -8.84
CA SER A 385 27.09 20.60 -8.63
C SER A 385 26.08 19.54 -8.20
N VAL A 386 24.98 19.99 -7.60
CA VAL A 386 23.80 19.19 -7.28
C VAL A 386 22.54 19.91 -7.78
N SER A 387 21.59 19.16 -8.34
CA SER A 387 20.33 19.71 -8.84
C SER A 387 19.18 19.64 -7.84
N TRP A 388 19.37 18.94 -6.73
CA TRP A 388 18.43 18.89 -5.61
C TRP A 388 19.18 18.58 -4.31
N GLU A 389 18.65 19.12 -3.21
CA GLU A 389 19.20 18.99 -1.86
C GLU A 389 18.03 18.80 -0.88
N TYR A 390 18.12 17.75 -0.06
CA TYR A 390 17.04 17.27 0.81
C TYR A 390 17.48 17.18 2.28
N SER A 391 18.58 17.82 2.67
CA SER A 391 19.11 17.80 4.03
C SER A 391 18.08 18.21 5.11
N ASP A 392 17.15 19.10 4.78
CA ASP A 392 16.10 19.57 5.70
C ASP A 392 14.88 18.63 5.78
N SER A 393 14.84 17.58 4.97
CA SER A 393 13.71 16.65 4.90
C SER A 393 13.86 15.47 5.87
N LEU A 394 12.73 14.95 6.34
CA LEU A 394 12.67 13.81 7.26
C LEU A 394 13.26 12.54 6.62
N LEU A 395 14.12 11.85 7.38
CA LEU A 395 14.75 10.59 6.96
C LEU A 395 15.48 10.71 5.61
N ASN A 396 16.21 11.81 5.43
CA ASN A 396 17.10 11.99 4.28
C ASN A 396 18.38 11.15 4.43
N VAL A 397 18.99 10.80 3.30
CA VAL A 397 20.26 10.09 3.23
C VAL A 397 21.27 10.98 2.50
N GLY A 398 22.15 11.61 3.29
CA GLY A 398 23.22 12.47 2.79
C GLY A 398 22.73 13.64 1.92
N GLY A 399 21.51 14.14 2.16
CA GLY A 399 20.93 15.23 1.38
C GLY A 399 20.45 14.88 -0.02
N ARG A 400 20.67 13.65 -0.52
CA ARG A 400 20.44 13.32 -1.94
C ARG A 400 19.15 12.60 -2.24
N THR A 401 18.59 11.91 -1.25
CA THR A 401 17.30 11.21 -1.32
C THR A 401 16.64 11.22 0.04
N ASN A 402 15.32 11.04 0.09
CA ASN A 402 14.57 10.97 1.34
C ASN A 402 13.44 9.94 1.29
N LEU A 403 12.82 9.68 2.45
CA LEU A 403 11.74 8.69 2.54
C LEU A 403 10.54 9.04 1.64
N MET A 404 10.16 10.31 1.54
CA MET A 404 8.99 10.73 0.75
C MET A 404 9.18 10.43 -0.74
N TYR A 405 10.29 10.84 -1.33
CA TYR A 405 10.62 10.55 -2.73
C TYR A 405 10.83 9.06 -2.96
N SER A 406 11.42 8.33 -2.00
CA SER A 406 11.49 6.87 -2.09
C SER A 406 10.10 6.22 -2.18
N VAL A 407 9.09 6.73 -1.45
CA VAL A 407 7.70 6.25 -1.54
C VAL A 407 7.09 6.56 -2.90
N PHE A 408 7.35 7.74 -3.47
CA PHE A 408 6.92 8.06 -4.84
C PHE A 408 7.52 7.10 -5.86
N TRP A 409 8.82 6.80 -5.74
CA TRP A 409 9.47 5.76 -6.53
C TRP A 409 8.82 4.38 -6.34
N GLY A 410 8.39 4.06 -5.11
CA GLY A 410 7.61 2.87 -4.79
C GLY A 410 6.32 2.74 -5.59
N VAL A 411 5.49 3.79 -5.57
CA VAL A 411 4.23 3.84 -6.32
C VAL A 411 4.49 3.78 -7.82
N LEU A 412 5.45 4.59 -8.29
CA LEU A 412 5.77 4.70 -9.71
C LEU A 412 6.20 3.35 -10.30
N GLY A 413 7.07 2.60 -9.62
CA GLY A 413 7.49 1.28 -10.12
C GLY A 413 6.39 0.22 -10.05
N LEU A 414 5.52 0.25 -9.03
CA LEU A 414 4.37 -0.66 -8.97
C LEU A 414 3.42 -0.43 -10.16
N VAL A 415 3.05 0.83 -10.40
CA VAL A 415 2.20 1.23 -11.52
C VAL A 415 2.91 0.96 -12.85
N TRP A 416 4.22 1.19 -12.92
CA TRP A 416 5.00 0.91 -14.12
C TRP A 416 4.99 -0.57 -14.49
N VAL A 417 5.34 -1.46 -13.56
CA VAL A 417 5.48 -2.89 -13.84
C VAL A 417 4.17 -3.55 -14.22
N LYS A 418 3.07 -3.20 -13.53
CA LYS A 418 1.79 -3.89 -13.66
C LYS A 418 0.83 -3.24 -14.65
N ASP A 419 0.93 -1.92 -14.85
CA ASP A 419 -0.09 -1.15 -15.55
C ASP A 419 0.49 -0.41 -16.77
N LEU A 420 1.55 0.39 -16.61
CA LEU A 420 2.07 1.22 -17.72
C LEU A 420 2.95 0.45 -18.70
N TYR A 421 3.92 -0.34 -18.23
CA TYR A 421 4.84 -1.08 -19.10
C TYR A 421 4.11 -1.99 -20.09
N PRO A 422 3.09 -2.78 -19.69
CA PRO A 422 2.35 -3.62 -20.65
C PRO A 422 1.68 -2.81 -21.76
N ILE A 423 1.17 -1.62 -21.44
CA ILE A 423 0.55 -0.72 -22.43
C ILE A 423 1.61 -0.13 -23.37
N VAL A 424 2.72 0.35 -22.80
CA VAL A 424 3.82 0.95 -23.55
C VAL A 424 4.48 -0.09 -24.46
N SER A 425 4.75 -1.29 -23.96
CA SER A 425 5.37 -2.39 -24.71
C SER A 425 4.55 -2.72 -25.96
N ARG A 426 3.24 -2.95 -25.81
CA ARG A 426 2.34 -3.26 -26.93
C ARG A 426 2.29 -2.13 -27.97
N LYS A 427 2.26 -0.87 -27.52
CA LYS A 427 2.24 0.27 -28.44
C LYS A 427 3.56 0.41 -29.21
N LEU A 428 4.70 0.18 -28.57
CA LEU A 428 6.01 0.22 -29.22
C LEU A 428 6.21 -0.92 -30.22
N GLU A 429 5.69 -2.12 -29.91
CA GLU A 429 5.76 -3.29 -30.80
C GLU A 429 4.94 -3.09 -32.09
N GLN A 430 3.88 -2.28 -32.04
CA GLN A 430 3.05 -1.94 -33.21
C GLN A 430 3.73 -0.97 -34.20
N VAL A 431 4.85 -0.35 -33.83
CA VAL A 431 5.53 0.64 -34.68
C VAL A 431 6.18 -0.06 -35.90
N PRO A 432 5.99 0.46 -37.13
CA PRO A 432 6.62 -0.11 -38.31
C PRO A 432 8.15 -0.03 -38.25
N LYS A 433 8.85 -1.16 -38.44
CA LYS A 433 10.33 -1.24 -38.36
C LYS A 433 11.06 -0.27 -39.29
N LYS A 434 10.52 -0.04 -40.49
CA LYS A 434 11.08 0.85 -41.50
C LYS A 434 11.14 2.30 -41.03
N LEU A 435 10.25 2.69 -40.13
CA LEU A 435 10.22 4.02 -39.52
C LEU A 435 10.93 4.03 -38.17
N GLY A 436 10.67 3.04 -37.32
CA GLY A 436 11.19 3.00 -35.96
C GLY A 436 12.73 2.98 -35.88
N ARG A 437 13.39 2.14 -36.68
CA ARG A 437 14.85 1.97 -36.63
C ARG A 437 15.63 3.25 -37.01
N PRO A 438 15.37 3.91 -38.15
CA PRO A 438 16.10 5.13 -38.48
C PRO A 438 15.82 6.24 -37.47
N LEU A 439 14.58 6.37 -36.97
CA LEU A 439 14.27 7.34 -35.92
C LEU A 439 15.06 7.07 -34.64
N THR A 440 15.15 5.81 -34.18
CA THR A 440 15.96 5.47 -33.00
C THR A 440 17.42 5.90 -33.18
N VAL A 441 18.02 5.69 -34.36
CA VAL A 441 19.41 6.12 -34.62
C VAL A 441 19.54 7.64 -34.60
N VAL A 442 18.66 8.36 -35.32
CA VAL A 442 18.68 9.82 -35.38
C VAL A 442 18.55 10.44 -33.99
N PHE A 443 17.55 10.00 -33.22
CA PHE A 443 17.34 10.51 -31.86
C PHE A 443 18.45 10.07 -30.89
N THR A 444 19.06 8.90 -31.08
CA THR A 444 20.23 8.50 -30.29
C THR A 444 21.39 9.48 -30.51
N LEU A 445 21.73 9.77 -31.76
CA LEU A 445 22.80 10.71 -32.09
C LEU A 445 22.50 12.11 -31.58
N PHE A 446 21.26 12.56 -31.72
CA PHE A 446 20.78 13.83 -31.17
C PHE A 446 20.98 13.90 -29.65
N MET A 447 20.52 12.88 -28.91
CA MET A 447 20.65 12.86 -27.45
C MET A 447 22.11 12.80 -27.00
N VAL A 448 22.96 12.03 -27.70
CA VAL A 448 24.41 11.98 -27.39
C VAL A 448 25.06 13.36 -27.58
N PHE A 449 24.73 14.04 -28.68
CA PHE A 449 25.22 15.39 -28.95
C PHE A 449 24.76 16.39 -27.87
N ASP A 450 23.48 16.40 -27.55
CA ASP A 450 22.90 17.35 -26.59
C ASP A 450 23.40 17.10 -25.16
N ILE A 451 23.54 15.84 -24.74
CA ILE A 451 24.16 15.48 -23.46
C ILE A 451 25.61 15.97 -23.40
N ALA A 452 26.39 15.76 -24.47
CA ALA A 452 27.78 16.22 -24.52
C ALA A 452 27.90 17.74 -24.49
N LEU A 453 27.01 18.44 -25.22
CA LEU A 453 26.95 19.90 -25.24
C LEU A 453 26.58 20.46 -23.85
N SER A 454 25.58 19.86 -23.21
CA SER A 454 25.12 20.21 -21.87
C SER A 454 26.20 19.99 -20.82
N ALA A 455 26.87 18.83 -20.84
CA ALA A 455 27.97 18.52 -19.95
C ALA A 455 29.14 19.50 -20.11
N GLY A 456 29.48 19.86 -21.36
CA GLY A 456 30.49 20.88 -21.65
C GLY A 456 30.12 22.27 -21.12
N ALA A 457 28.86 22.68 -21.28
CA ALA A 457 28.38 23.98 -20.79
C ALA A 457 28.44 24.07 -19.25
N VAL A 458 27.97 23.04 -18.54
CA VAL A 458 28.02 22.99 -17.06
C VAL A 458 29.46 22.90 -16.55
N PHE A 459 30.31 22.10 -17.19
CA PHE A 459 31.72 22.03 -16.84
C PHE A 459 32.45 23.37 -17.04
N ARG A 460 32.15 24.08 -18.13
CA ARG A 460 32.72 25.42 -18.35
C ARG A 460 32.23 26.42 -17.30
N GLN A 461 30.96 26.37 -16.92
CA GLN A 461 30.43 27.18 -15.82
C GLN A 461 31.18 26.91 -14.50
N TYR A 462 31.46 25.63 -14.20
CA TYR A 462 32.29 25.27 -13.05
C TYR A 462 33.69 25.90 -13.11
N GLU A 463 34.36 25.86 -14.27
CA GLU A 463 35.66 26.51 -14.46
C GLU A 463 35.60 28.03 -14.25
N ARG A 464 34.55 28.70 -14.77
CA ARG A 464 34.35 30.16 -14.57
C ARG A 464 34.20 30.52 -13.10
N ILE A 465 33.43 29.74 -12.34
CA ILE A 465 33.21 29.95 -10.90
C ILE A 465 34.52 29.81 -10.10
N ASN A 466 35.45 28.97 -10.57
CA ASN A 466 36.78 28.79 -9.98
C ASN A 466 37.84 29.72 -10.59
N GLU A 467 37.41 30.78 -11.27
CA GLU A 467 38.29 31.82 -11.84
C GLU A 467 39.29 31.28 -12.89
N VAL A 468 38.96 30.17 -13.56
CA VAL A 468 39.80 29.58 -14.62
C VAL A 468 39.45 30.23 -15.98
N PRO A 469 40.38 30.97 -16.62
CA PRO A 469 40.14 31.62 -17.90
C PRO A 469 40.09 30.62 -19.05
N ALA A 470 39.39 30.97 -20.14
CA ALA A 470 39.34 30.16 -21.34
C ALA A 470 40.72 30.10 -22.03
N THR A 471 41.15 28.90 -22.35
CA THR A 471 42.46 28.60 -22.97
C THR A 471 42.35 28.14 -24.42
N ASN A 472 41.17 27.69 -24.84
CA ASN A 472 40.93 27.17 -26.19
C ASN A 472 39.63 27.71 -26.80
N SER A 473 39.49 27.54 -28.12
CA SER A 473 38.32 28.02 -28.88
C SER A 473 37.01 27.37 -28.46
N LEU A 474 37.06 26.14 -27.94
CA LEU A 474 35.87 25.44 -27.45
C LEU A 474 35.35 26.04 -26.14
N GLN A 475 36.24 26.38 -25.20
CA GLN A 475 35.89 27.08 -23.96
C GLN A 475 35.36 28.48 -24.26
N ALA A 476 35.97 29.20 -25.21
CA ALA A 476 35.48 30.49 -25.68
C ALA A 476 34.09 30.38 -26.34
N PHE A 477 33.82 29.29 -27.07
CA PHE A 477 32.49 28.99 -27.60
C PHE A 477 31.46 28.81 -26.48
N PHE A 478 31.78 28.05 -25.43
CA PHE A 478 30.87 27.89 -24.29
C PHE A 478 30.67 29.19 -23.50
N ASP A 479 31.68 30.05 -23.41
CA ASP A 479 31.54 31.38 -22.80
C ASP A 479 30.61 32.30 -23.60
N TRP A 480 30.61 32.17 -24.93
CA TRP A 480 29.78 32.98 -25.81
C TRP A 480 28.34 32.46 -25.93
N VAL A 481 28.15 31.15 -26.10
CA VAL A 481 26.82 30.55 -26.33
C VAL A 481 26.07 30.23 -25.03
N TYR A 482 26.78 29.79 -24.00
CA TYR A 482 26.20 29.35 -22.73
C TYR A 482 26.83 30.12 -21.55
N PRO A 483 26.64 31.45 -21.49
CA PRO A 483 27.06 32.24 -20.36
C PRO A 483 26.21 31.90 -19.12
N ASP A 484 26.65 32.35 -17.94
CA ASP A 484 26.06 31.94 -16.66
C ASP A 484 24.58 32.35 -16.52
N GLU A 485 24.15 33.45 -17.14
CA GLU A 485 22.76 33.89 -17.10
C GLU A 485 21.83 32.91 -17.84
N VAL A 486 22.28 32.41 -19.00
CA VAL A 486 21.54 31.40 -19.78
C VAL A 486 21.45 30.10 -18.99
N LEU A 487 22.56 29.65 -18.40
CA LEU A 487 22.57 28.41 -17.63
C LEU A 487 21.72 28.49 -16.36
N ARG A 488 21.58 29.66 -15.74
CA ARG A 488 20.64 29.86 -14.61
C ARG A 488 19.18 29.75 -15.02
N VAL A 489 18.82 30.16 -16.25
CA VAL A 489 17.45 29.98 -16.77
C VAL A 489 17.17 28.50 -17.05
N ILE A 490 18.15 27.77 -17.60
CA ILE A 490 18.01 26.35 -17.95
C ILE A 490 18.07 25.45 -16.69
N TYR A 491 18.88 25.82 -15.70
CA TYR A 491 19.14 25.06 -14.48
C TYR A 491 18.90 25.90 -13.20
N PRO A 492 17.66 26.34 -12.93
CA PRO A 492 17.37 27.32 -11.88
C PRO A 492 17.72 26.86 -10.45
N HIS A 493 17.70 25.56 -10.18
CA HIS A 493 17.96 24.97 -8.85
C HIS A 493 19.34 24.29 -8.75
N MET A 494 20.20 24.43 -9.75
CA MET A 494 21.54 23.84 -9.70
C MET A 494 22.45 24.65 -8.77
N GLN A 495 23.06 23.98 -7.80
CA GLN A 495 23.96 24.58 -6.82
C GLN A 495 25.34 23.93 -6.89
N PHE A 496 26.41 24.71 -6.72
CA PHE A 496 27.78 24.20 -6.67
C PHE A 496 28.21 23.95 -5.21
N VAL A 497 28.77 22.78 -4.94
CA VAL A 497 29.10 22.32 -3.59
C VAL A 497 30.35 23.05 -3.08
N GLY A 498 30.22 23.83 -2.00
CA GLY A 498 31.36 24.49 -1.32
C GLY A 498 31.32 26.02 -1.18
N ARG A 499 30.24 26.71 -1.59
CA ARG A 499 30.00 28.14 -1.29
C ARG A 499 28.52 28.38 -0.92
N PRO A 500 28.21 29.36 -0.04
CA PRO A 500 26.84 29.70 0.31
C PRO A 500 26.12 30.42 -0.83
N GLU A 501 24.79 30.38 -0.80
CA GLU A 501 23.87 30.91 -1.81
C GLU A 501 24.24 32.32 -2.29
N PRO A 502 24.10 32.63 -3.59
CA PRO A 502 24.14 34.03 -4.02
C PRO A 502 23.03 34.81 -3.29
N PRO A 503 23.29 36.07 -2.90
CA PRO A 503 22.34 36.84 -2.12
C PRO A 503 20.99 36.92 -2.83
N ALA A 504 19.92 36.68 -2.07
CA ALA A 504 18.54 36.82 -2.52
C ALA A 504 18.21 38.30 -2.78
N GLN A 505 18.69 38.86 -3.89
CA GLN A 505 18.21 40.10 -4.51
C GLN A 505 18.94 40.34 -5.84
N LEU A 506 18.24 41.03 -6.76
CA LEU A 506 18.58 41.38 -8.16
C LEU A 506 18.11 40.23 -9.09
N PHE A 507 17.04 40.37 -9.88
CA PHE A 507 16.79 41.40 -10.89
C PHE A 507 15.28 41.68 -11.03
N THR A 508 14.89 42.95 -11.11
CA THR A 508 13.59 43.34 -11.69
C THR A 508 13.65 43.11 -13.20
N GLU A 509 12.53 42.74 -13.83
CA GLU A 509 12.40 42.43 -15.28
C GLU A 509 12.98 43.50 -16.23
N GLU A 510 13.24 44.72 -15.74
CA GLU A 510 13.80 45.83 -16.51
C GLU A 510 15.28 45.67 -16.92
N GLU A 511 16.12 44.93 -16.16
CA GLU A 511 17.56 44.81 -16.50
C GLU A 511 17.84 43.78 -17.62
N VAL A 512 16.98 42.77 -17.79
CA VAL A 512 17.11 41.79 -18.88
C VAL A 512 16.71 42.42 -20.22
N LEU A 513 15.73 43.34 -20.22
CA LEU A 513 15.30 44.08 -21.41
C LEU A 513 16.29 45.18 -21.83
N SER A 514 16.95 45.85 -20.88
CA SER A 514 17.95 46.88 -21.21
C SER A 514 19.23 46.30 -21.84
N THR A 515 19.63 45.09 -21.44
CA THR A 515 20.80 44.41 -22.00
C THR A 515 20.56 43.94 -23.44
N HIS A 516 19.31 43.64 -23.81
CA HIS A 516 18.93 43.35 -25.20
C HIS A 516 18.82 44.61 -26.07
N MET A 517 18.30 45.73 -25.55
CA MET A 517 18.24 46.99 -26.30
C MET A 517 19.60 47.68 -26.49
N SER A 518 20.56 47.45 -25.59
CA SER A 518 21.91 48.02 -25.71
C SER A 518 22.77 47.32 -26.78
N ARG A 519 22.35 46.15 -27.28
CA ARG A 519 23.08 45.36 -28.28
C ARG A 519 22.68 45.68 -29.74
N GLU A 520 21.71 46.56 -29.98
CA GLU A 520 21.30 46.98 -31.33
C GLU A 520 21.87 48.34 -31.78
N LEU A 521 22.75 48.97 -31.01
CA LEU A 521 23.36 50.26 -31.40
C LEU A 521 24.88 50.24 -31.27
N VAL A 522 25.53 49.57 -32.22
CA VAL A 522 26.86 49.96 -32.70
C VAL A 522 26.86 49.81 -34.23
N PRO A 523 27.11 50.89 -35.00
CA PRO A 523 27.14 50.83 -36.46
C PRO A 523 28.35 50.06 -37.02
#